data_AF-A0A1V4PZM3-F1
#
_entry.id   AF-A0A1V4PZM3-F1
#
_cell.length_a   1.000
_cell.length_b   1.000
_cell.length_c   1.000
_cell.angle_alpha   90.00
_cell.angle_beta   90.00
_cell.angle_gamma   90.00
#
_symmetry.space_group_name_H-M   'P 1'
#
loop_
_entity.id
_entity.type
_entity.pdbx_description
1 polymer ?
#
loop_
_entity_poly.entity_id
_entity_poly.type
_entity_poly.pdbx_seq_one_letter_code
_entity_poly.pdbx_strand_id
1 'polypeptide(L)' 'MGVLISDDPAVRSAASYSAVVASLKSRQVPDDDPRVIAAREGLAFHRVARAIDAEAGQIAPGHVDALVSRLRQGVAR' A
#
# COMPACT_ATOMS: atom_id res chain seq x y z
N MET A 1 19.93 3.90 16.24
CA MET A 1 18.76 3.01 16.32
C MET A 1 17.94 3.17 15.04
N GLY A 2 18.23 2.35 14.03
CA GLY A 2 17.45 2.32 12.79
C GLY A 2 16.13 1.60 13.06
N VAL A 3 15.01 2.25 12.80
CA VAL A 3 13.70 1.58 12.82
C VAL A 3 13.71 0.58 11.67
N LEU A 4 13.88 -0.69 12.01
CA LEU A 4 13.53 -1.79 11.11
C LEU A 4 12.01 -1.75 10.98
N ILE A 5 11.56 -1.10 9.93
CA ILE A 5 10.15 -1.03 9.58
C ILE A 5 9.76 -2.43 9.09
N SER A 6 9.41 -3.32 10.01
CA SER A 6 8.62 -4.50 9.67
C SER A 6 7.18 -4.02 9.43
N ASP A 7 6.97 -3.28 8.34
CA ASP A 7 5.68 -2.71 7.93
C ASP A 7 4.91 -3.80 7.18
N ASP A 8 4.30 -4.72 7.91
CA ASP A 8 3.14 -5.40 7.34
C ASP A 8 2.04 -4.33 7.17
N PRO A 9 1.66 -3.97 5.92
CA PRO A 9 0.66 -2.94 5.70
C PRO A 9 -0.73 -3.33 6.21
N ALA A 10 -0.95 -4.61 6.54
CA ALA A 10 -2.15 -5.08 7.22
C ALA A 10 -2.18 -4.73 8.71
N VAL A 11 -1.02 -4.48 9.34
CA VAL A 11 -0.92 -4.14 10.79
C VAL A 11 -1.03 -2.63 11.01
N ARG A 12 -0.59 -1.83 10.04
CA ARG A 12 -0.54 -0.38 10.15
C ARG A 12 -1.67 0.29 9.35
N SER A 13 -2.33 1.30 9.94
CA SER A 13 -3.44 2.00 9.27
C SER A 13 -2.98 2.95 8.17
N ALA A 14 -3.84 3.17 7.17
CA ALA A 14 -3.64 4.18 6.11
C ALA A 14 -3.31 5.58 6.66
N ALA A 15 -3.98 5.98 7.76
CA ALA A 15 -3.74 7.27 8.41
C ALA A 15 -2.32 7.36 8.98
N SER A 16 -1.81 6.27 9.56
CA SER A 16 -0.45 6.20 10.07
C SER A 16 0.58 6.36 8.95
N TYR A 17 0.39 5.70 7.81
CA TYR A 17 1.24 5.87 6.63
C TYR A 17 1.18 7.29 6.07
N SER A 18 0.00 7.88 5.98
CA SER A 18 -0.17 9.27 5.51
C SER A 18 0.57 10.25 6.42
N ALA A 19 0.53 10.04 7.75
CA ALA A 19 1.27 10.85 8.70
C ALA A 19 2.79 10.70 8.54
N VAL A 20 3.29 9.49 8.25
CA VAL A 20 4.71 9.26 7.94
C VAL A 20 5.13 10.03 6.70
N VAL A 21 4.38 9.94 5.59
CA VAL A 21 4.69 10.68 4.37
C VAL A 21 4.73 12.18 4.64
N ALA A 22 3.72 12.73 5.32
CA ALA A 22 3.66 14.15 5.66
C ALA A 22 4.86 14.60 6.52
N SER A 23 5.23 13.80 7.52
CA SER A 23 6.39 14.05 8.40
C SER A 23 7.73 13.99 7.65
N LEU A 24 7.89 13.08 6.69
CA LEU A 24 9.10 13.00 5.86
C LEU A 24 9.17 14.18 4.88
N LYS A 25 8.03 14.57 4.29
CA LYS A 25 7.95 15.72 3.37
C LYS A 25 8.19 17.06 4.05
N SER A 26 7.71 17.26 5.27
CA SER A 26 7.99 18.49 6.03
C SER A 26 9.48 18.64 6.35
N ARG A 27 10.22 17.52 6.40
CA ARG A 27 11.67 17.46 6.57
C ARG A 27 12.44 17.47 5.25
N GLN A 28 11.75 17.72 4.13
CA GLN A 28 12.33 17.74 2.78
C GLN A 28 13.08 16.44 2.42
N VAL A 29 12.66 15.31 2.99
CA VAL A 29 13.24 14.01 2.65
C VAL A 29 12.95 13.71 1.17
N PRO A 30 13.98 13.33 0.39
CA PRO A 30 13.83 12.99 -1.03
C PRO A 30 12.78 11.90 -1.28
N ASP A 31 12.20 11.94 -2.49
CA ASP A 31 11.15 11.01 -2.92
C ASP A 31 11.63 9.55 -3.04
N ASP A 32 12.92 9.37 -3.30
CA ASP A 32 13.63 8.11 -3.43
C ASP A 32 14.20 7.58 -2.11
N ASP A 33 14.03 8.31 -1.00
CA ASP A 33 14.40 7.81 0.32
C ASP A 33 13.58 6.54 0.63
N PRO A 34 14.23 5.44 1.07
CA PRO A 34 13.55 4.17 1.32
C PRO A 34 12.35 4.28 2.26
N ARG A 35 12.36 5.22 3.20
CA ARG A 35 11.24 5.44 4.13
C ARG A 35 10.04 6.08 3.45
N VAL A 36 10.27 6.94 2.47
CA VAL A 36 9.20 7.55 1.65
C VAL A 36 8.60 6.50 0.73
N ILE A 37 9.43 5.66 0.11
CA ILE A 37 9.00 4.54 -0.73
C ILE A 37 8.11 3.59 0.08
N ALA A 38 8.61 3.07 1.22
CA ALA A 38 7.86 2.14 2.07
C ALA A 38 6.50 2.72 2.53
N ALA A 39 6.48 4.00 2.91
CA ALA A 39 5.22 4.64 3.33
C ALA A 39 4.22 4.79 2.18
N ARG A 40 4.70 5.03 0.95
CA ARG A 40 3.86 5.08 -0.26
C ARG A 40 3.35 3.71 -0.67
N GLU A 41 4.18 2.67 -0.55
CA GLU A 41 3.78 1.28 -0.77
C GLU A 41 2.65 0.87 0.18
N GLY A 42 2.76 1.20 1.46
CA GLY A 42 1.69 1.02 2.44
C GLY A 42 0.39 1.74 2.03
N LEU A 43 0.48 3.00 1.58
CA LEU A 43 -0.70 3.72 1.06
C LEU A 43 -1.27 3.09 -0.22
N ALA A 44 -0.45 2.52 -1.09
CA ALA A 44 -0.92 1.79 -2.27
C ALA A 44 -1.71 0.54 -1.87
N PHE A 45 -1.21 -0.24 -0.89
CA PHE A 45 -1.91 -1.39 -0.33
C PHE A 45 -3.32 -0.99 0.17
N HIS A 46 -3.41 0.05 1.01
CA HIS A 46 -4.69 0.50 1.57
C HIS A 46 -5.68 1.00 0.50
N ARG A 47 -5.20 1.60 -0.59
CA ARG A 47 -6.06 2.00 -1.71
C ARG A 47 -6.64 0.78 -2.43
N VAL A 48 -5.84 -0.25 -2.66
CA VAL A 48 -6.29 -1.50 -3.28
C VAL A 48 -7.25 -2.24 -2.36
N ALA A 49 -6.94 -2.36 -1.07
CA ALA A 49 -7.81 -3.00 -0.08
C ALA A 49 -9.21 -2.36 -0.05
N ARG A 50 -9.29 -1.04 -0.02
CA ARG A 50 -10.58 -0.31 -0.08
C ARG A 50 -11.37 -0.59 -1.36
N ALA A 51 -10.69 -0.71 -2.50
CA ALA A 51 -11.35 -1.04 -3.76
C ALA A 51 -11.90 -2.49 -3.74
N ILE A 52 -11.18 -3.42 -3.11
CA ILE A 52 -11.66 -4.79 -2.90
C ILE A 52 -12.88 -4.79 -1.98
N ASP A 53 -12.82 -4.08 -0.86
CA ASP A 53 -13.92 -3.99 0.11
C ASP A 53 -15.20 -3.41 -0.52
N ALA A 54 -15.06 -2.43 -1.41
CA ALA A 54 -16.19 -1.81 -2.11
C ALA A 54 -16.94 -2.78 -3.05
N GLU A 55 -16.24 -3.79 -3.59
CA GLU A 55 -16.79 -4.79 -4.51
C GLU A 55 -17.12 -6.12 -3.81
N ALA A 56 -16.98 -6.17 -2.47
CA ALA A 56 -17.22 -7.38 -1.70
C ALA A 56 -18.65 -7.89 -1.89
N GLY A 57 -18.77 -9.16 -2.28
CA GLY A 57 -20.05 -9.81 -2.58
C GLY A 57 -20.62 -9.55 -3.98
N GLN A 58 -20.02 -8.66 -4.77
CA GLN A 58 -20.41 -8.40 -6.17
C GLN A 58 -19.59 -9.23 -7.17
N ILE A 59 -18.38 -9.63 -6.79
CA ILE A 59 -17.47 -10.40 -7.63
C ILE A 59 -17.88 -11.88 -7.63
N ALA A 60 -18.18 -12.41 -8.80
CA ALA A 60 -18.40 -13.85 -8.98
C ALA A 60 -17.12 -14.64 -8.64
N PRO A 61 -17.20 -15.76 -7.89
CA PRO A 61 -16.01 -16.52 -7.48
C PRO A 61 -15.10 -16.95 -8.64
N GLY A 62 -15.67 -17.27 -9.81
CA GLY A 62 -14.92 -17.67 -11.00
C GLY A 62 -14.07 -16.56 -11.64
N HIS A 63 -14.20 -15.30 -11.22
CA HIS A 63 -13.42 -14.17 -11.76
C HIS A 63 -12.20 -13.82 -10.91
N VAL A 64 -12.05 -14.40 -9.72
CA VAL A 64 -11.00 -14.04 -8.75
C VAL A 64 -9.59 -14.28 -9.31
N ASP A 65 -9.35 -15.42 -9.97
CA ASP A 65 -8.02 -15.76 -10.51
C ASP A 65 -7.55 -14.76 -11.58
N ALA A 66 -8.47 -14.27 -12.41
CA ALA A 66 -8.16 -13.26 -13.42
C ALA A 66 -7.76 -11.93 -12.77
N LEU A 67 -8.44 -11.53 -11.68
CA LEU A 67 -8.10 -10.32 -10.92
C LEU A 67 -6.75 -10.45 -10.22
N VAL A 68 -6.47 -11.60 -9.61
CA VAL A 68 -5.16 -11.89 -8.98
C VAL A 68 -4.05 -11.85 -10.02
N SER A 69 -4.26 -12.44 -11.20
CA SER A 69 -3.29 -12.41 -12.30
C SER A 69 -3.00 -10.97 -12.75
N ARG A 70 -4.04 -10.15 -12.94
CA ARG A 70 -3.89 -8.73 -13.31
C ARG A 70 -3.13 -7.93 -12.24
N LEU A 71 -3.42 -8.18 -10.95
CA LEU A 71 -2.71 -7.53 -9.85
C LEU A 71 -1.23 -7.88 -9.86
N ARG A 72 -0.88 -9.16 -10.04
CA ARG A 72 0.52 -9.63 -10.13
C ARG A 72 1.26 -9.02 -11.32
N GLN A 73 0.62 -8.94 -12.48
CA GLN A 73 1.21 -8.29 -13.66
C GLN A 73 1.49 -6.80 -13.42
N GLY A 74 0.60 -6.11 -12.69
CA GLY A 74 0.78 -4.69 -12.36
C GLY A 74 1.96 -4.41 -11.42
N VAL A 75 2.29 -5.34 -10.53
CA VAL A 75 3.44 -5.23 -9.60
C VAL A 75 4.77 -5.51 -10.30
N ALA A 76 4.77 -6.33 -11.36
CA ALA A 76 5.98 -6.72 -12.09
C ALA A 76 6.42 -5.72 -13.19
N ARG A 77 5.71 -4.60 -13.34
CA ARG A 77 5.92 -3.60 -14.38
C ARG A 77 6.79 -2.45 -13.89
#